data_AF-A0AA35IVA7-F1
#
_entry.id   AF-A0AA35IVA7-F1
#
_cell.length_a   1.000
_cell.length_b   1.000
_cell.length_c   1.000
_cell.angle_alpha   90.00
_cell.angle_beta   90.00
_cell.angle_gamma   90.00
#
_symmetry.space_group_name_H-M   'P 1'
#
loop_
_entity.id
_entity.type
_entity.pdbx_description
1 polymer ?
#
loop_
_entity_poly.entity_id
_entity_poly.type
_entity_poly.pdbx_seq_one_letter_code
_entity_poly.pdbx_strand_id
1 'polypeptide(L)' 'MSQNNPVGQMNPERTYNNVTLKNLTAFQLLSQRENICELLNLVESTERHDSIINPERQRNSLEEMKKMLDLIRNEKQN' A
#
# COMPACT_ATOMS: atom_id res chain seq x y z
N MET A 1 -22.15 -12.75 -38.67
CA MET A 1 -20.87 -13.45 -38.50
C MET A 1 -20.41 -13.22 -37.07
N SER A 2 -20.54 -14.24 -36.21
CA SER A 2 -20.18 -14.15 -34.79
C SER A 2 -18.69 -14.44 -34.64
N GLN A 3 -17.89 -13.44 -34.30
CA GLN A 3 -16.48 -13.66 -33.99
C GLN A 3 -16.33 -14.17 -32.56
N ASN A 4 -16.34 -15.49 -32.41
CA ASN A 4 -15.87 -16.15 -31.20
C ASN A 4 -14.33 -16.16 -31.26
N ASN A 5 -13.68 -15.14 -30.68
CA ASN A 5 -12.23 -15.21 -30.49
C ASN A 5 -11.93 -16.27 -29.43
N PRO A 6 -11.03 -17.24 -29.71
CA PRO A 6 -10.59 -18.17 -28.69
C PRO A 6 -9.84 -17.36 -27.64
N VAL A 7 -10.21 -17.54 -26.38
CA VAL A 7 -9.46 -17.03 -25.22
C VAL A 7 -8.14 -17.80 -25.21
N GLY A 8 -7.20 -17.37 -26.06
CA GLY A 8 -5.83 -17.84 -26.05
C GLY A 8 -5.28 -17.62 -24.66
N GLN A 9 -4.62 -18.64 -24.12
CA GLN A 9 -4.04 -18.67 -22.78
C GLN A 9 -3.33 -17.35 -22.46
N MET A 10 -4.03 -16.45 -21.77
CA MET A 10 -3.48 -15.18 -21.34
C MET A 10 -2.60 -15.47 -20.13
N ASN A 11 -1.33 -15.09 -20.24
CA ASN A 11 -0.39 -15.12 -19.12
C ASN A 11 -1.02 -14.34 -17.95
N PRO A 12 -1.33 -14.98 -16.81
CA PRO A 12 -2.15 -14.38 -15.75
C PRO A 12 -1.58 -13.07 -15.22
N GLU A 13 -0.26 -12.91 -15.24
CA GLU A 13 0.42 -11.67 -14.85
C GLU A 13 0.10 -10.48 -15.77
N ARG A 14 -0.15 -10.71 -17.06
CA ARG A 14 -0.56 -9.64 -17.99
C ARG A 14 -2.05 -9.31 -17.92
N THR A 15 -2.87 -10.23 -17.43
CA THR A 15 -4.32 -10.07 -17.33
C THR A 15 -4.70 -9.03 -16.27
N TYR A 16 -3.95 -8.92 -15.17
CA TYR A 16 -4.24 -7.98 -14.08
C TYR A 16 -3.48 -6.65 -14.16
N ASN A 17 -2.56 -6.51 -15.12
CA ASN A 17 -1.83 -5.26 -15.35
C ASN A 17 -2.67 -4.21 -16.10
N ASN A 18 -3.85 -4.57 -16.62
CA ASN A 18 -4.74 -3.61 -17.27
C ASN A 18 -5.75 -3.02 -16.28
N VAL A 19 -6.01 -1.71 -16.41
CA VAL A 19 -7.07 -1.03 -15.66
C VAL A 19 -8.29 -0.95 -16.57
N THR A 20 -9.34 -1.69 -16.22
CA THR A 20 -10.64 -1.60 -16.90
C THR A 20 -11.54 -0.58 -16.20
N LEU A 21 -12.58 -0.09 -16.90
CA LEU A 21 -13.58 0.80 -16.31
C LEU A 21 -14.25 0.20 -15.07
N LYS A 22 -14.50 -1.12 -15.09
CA LYS A 22 -15.02 -1.85 -13.93
C LYS A 22 -14.04 -1.81 -12.77
N ASN A 23 -12.75 -2.02 -13.01
CA ASN A 23 -11.73 -2.00 -11.96
C ASN A 23 -11.61 -0.61 -11.33
N LEU A 24 -11.63 0.45 -12.16
CA LEU A 24 -11.51 1.83 -11.69
C LEU A 24 -12.72 2.25 -10.84
N THR A 25 -13.94 1.96 -11.31
CA THR A 25 -15.17 2.28 -10.57
C THR A 25 -15.32 1.44 -9.31
N ALA A 26 -14.93 0.16 -9.35
CA ALA A 26 -14.90 -0.69 -8.17
C ALA A 26 -13.91 -0.20 -7.12
N PHE A 27 -12.70 0.20 -7.53
CA PHE A 27 -11.69 0.78 -6.64
C PHE A 27 -12.19 2.06 -5.98
N GLN A 28 -12.75 2.99 -6.78
CA GLN A 28 -13.29 4.25 -6.26
C GLN A 28 -14.42 4.00 -5.25
N LEU A 29 -15.36 3.12 -5.57
CA LEU A 29 -16.48 2.80 -4.68
C LEU A 29 -16.02 2.13 -3.39
N LEU A 30 -15.06 1.19 -3.47
CA LEU A 30 -14.54 0.47 -2.31
C LEU A 30 -13.81 1.42 -1.36
N SER A 31 -12.94 2.28 -1.90
CA SER A 31 -12.23 3.29 -1.10
C SER A 31 -13.20 4.26 -0.40
N GLN A 32 -14.26 4.70 -1.10
CA GLN A 32 -15.27 5.56 -0.50
C GLN A 32 -16.03 4.87 0.63
N ARG A 33 -16.37 3.58 0.47
CA ARG A 33 -17.08 2.81 1.50
C ARG A 33 -16.19 2.54 2.71
N GLU A 34 -14.92 2.22 2.52
CA GLU A 34 -13.95 2.00 3.61
C GLU A 34 -13.85 3.25 4.50
N ASN A 35 -13.66 4.43 3.90
CA ASN A 35 -13.56 5.69 4.64
C ASN A 35 -14.82 6.02 5.47
N ILE A 36 -16.01 5.75 4.92
CA ILE A 36 -17.27 6.00 5.65
C ILE A 36 -17.47 4.98 6.78
N CYS A 37 -17.13 3.71 6.55
CA CYS A 37 -17.19 2.69 7.60
C CYS A 37 -16.21 2.99 8.73
N GLU A 38 -15.02 3.52 8.43
CA GLU A 38 -14.05 3.95 9.44
C GLU A 38 -14.57 5.16 10.24
N LEU A 39 -15.16 6.15 9.57
CA LEU A 39 -15.77 7.31 10.21
C LEU A 39 -16.86 6.92 11.22
N LEU A 40 -17.66 5.91 10.89
CA LEU A 40 -18.72 5.39 11.74
C LEU A 40 -18.23 4.34 12.75
N ASN A 41 -16.93 4.04 12.77
CA ASN A 41 -16.29 3.01 13.58
C ASN A 41 -16.95 1.63 13.42
N LEU A 42 -17.36 1.30 12.20
CA LEU A 42 -18.01 0.04 11.83
C LEU A 42 -17.03 -0.98 11.23
N VAL A 43 -15.79 -0.58 11.00
CA VAL A 43 -14.71 -1.44 10.50
C VAL A 43 -13.50 -1.33 11.42
N GLU A 44 -12.92 -2.47 11.77
CA GLU A 44 -11.66 -2.53 12.48
C GLU A 44 -10.51 -2.64 11.47
N SER A 45 -9.62 -1.65 11.45
CA SER A 45 -8.48 -1.56 10.52
C SER A 45 -7.13 -1.66 11.24
N THR A 46 -7.10 -2.25 12.44
CA THR A 46 -5.93 -2.34 13.33
C THR A 46 -4.78 -3.11 12.69
N GLU A 47 -5.04 -4.26 12.07
CA GLU A 47 -4.01 -5.08 11.39
C GLU A 47 -3.32 -4.30 10.25
N ARG A 48 -4.10 -3.58 9.44
CA ARG A 48 -3.58 -2.75 8.35
C ARG A 48 -2.78 -1.57 8.89
N HIS A 49 -3.30 -0.92 9.94
CA HIS A 49 -2.64 0.20 10.58
C HIS A 49 -1.29 -0.21 11.19
N ASP A 50 -1.26 -1.29 11.97
CA ASP A 50 -0.07 -1.77 12.67
C ASP A 50 0.99 -2.31 11.70
N SER A 51 0.58 -2.94 10.60
CA SER A 51 1.50 -3.39 9.56
C SER A 51 2.12 -2.22 8.77
N ILE A 52 1.38 -1.14 8.53
CA ILE A 52 1.89 0.07 7.86
C ILE A 52 2.80 0.87 8.78
N ILE A 53 2.36 1.16 10.01
CA ILE A 53 3.16 1.89 11.01
C ILE A 53 4.39 1.07 11.35
N ASN A 54 4.19 -0.19 11.74
CA ASN A 54 5.20 -1.12 12.21
C ASN A 54 6.13 -0.48 13.27
N PRO A 55 5.73 -0.50 14.55
CA PRO A 55 6.46 0.17 15.63
C PRO A 55 7.93 -0.25 15.74
N GLU A 56 8.23 -1.52 15.49
CA GLU A 56 9.61 -2.04 15.50
C GLU A 56 10.46 -1.41 14.38
N ARG A 57 9.90 -1.32 13.16
CA ARG A 57 10.57 -0.64 12.05
C ARG A 57 10.81 0.83 12.36
N GLN A 58 9.82 1.53 12.93
CA GLN A 58 9.98 2.93 13.32
C GLN A 58 11.09 3.14 14.35
N ARG A 59 11.17 2.26 15.37
CA ARG A 59 12.22 2.29 16.38
C ARG A 59 13.60 2.09 15.76
N ASN A 60 13.75 1.10 14.88
CA ASN A 60 15.02 0.82 14.20
C ASN A 60 15.45 2.01 13.33
N SER A 61 14.54 2.59 12.54
CA SER A 61 14.83 3.78 11.74
C SER A 61 15.22 4.99 12.60
N LEU A 62 14.61 5.15 13.79
CA LEU A 62 14.99 6.22 14.72
C LEU A 62 16.40 6.02 15.28
N GLU A 63 16.77 4.79 15.64
CA GLU A 63 18.12 4.49 16.13
C GLU A 63 19.19 4.70 15.05
N GLU A 64 18.90 4.33 13.81
CA GLU A 64 19.77 4.60 12.66
C GLU A 64 19.98 6.11 12.46
N MET A 65 18.92 6.90 12.51
CA MET A 65 19.00 8.36 12.41
C MET A 65 19.80 8.99 13.55
N LYS A 66 19.65 8.49 14.79
CA LYS A 66 20.45 8.94 15.94
C LYS A 66 21.93 8.63 15.74
N LYS A 67 22.27 7.42 15.31
CA LYS A 67 23.65 7.04 14.99
C LYS A 67 24.24 7.93 13.90
N MET A 68 23.48 8.21 12.85
CA MET A 68 23.90 9.11 11.77
C MET A 68 24.14 10.54 12.29
N LEU A 69 23.27 11.05 13.17
CA LEU A 69 23.44 12.36 13.79
C LEU A 69 24.70 12.43 14.66
N ASP A 70 24.97 11.39 15.45
CA ASP A 70 26.15 11.31 16.30
C ASP A 70 27.45 11.28 15.48
N LEU A 71 27.46 10.55 14.36
CA LEU A 71 28.58 10.55 13.41
C LEU A 71 28.86 11.95 12.86
N ILE A 72 27.83 12.62 12.35
CA ILE A 72 27.95 13.99 11.79
C ILE A 72 28.41 15.00 12.85
N ARG A 73 27.91 14.87 14.08
CA ARG A 73 28.30 15.75 15.19
C ARG A 73 29.76 15.57 15.56
N ASN A 74 30.22 14.32 15.63
CA ASN A 74 31.60 14.00 15.96
C ASN A 74 32.57 14.40 14.84
N GLU A 75 32.16 14.32 13.57
CA GLU A 75 32.92 14.86 12.44
C GLU A 75 33.10 16.39 12.49
N LYS A 76 32.13 17.13 13.06
CA LYS A 76 32.23 18.59 13.22
C LYS A 76 33.01 19.07 14.44
N GLN A 77 33.27 18.18 15.41
CA GLN A 77 34.04 18.52 16.62
C GLN A 77 35.54 18.21 16.50
N ASN A 78 35.95 17.49 15.45
CA ASN A 78 37.35 17.31 15.05
C ASN A 78 37.71 18.28 13.91
#